data_AF-A0A969LCU2-F1
#
_entry.id   AF-A0A969LCU2-F1
#
_cell.length_a   1.000
_cell.length_b   1.000
_cell.length_c   1.000
_cell.angle_alpha   90.00
_cell.angle_beta   90.00
_cell.angle_gamma   90.00
#
_symmetry.space_group_name_H-M   'P 1'
#
loop_
_entity.id
_entity.type
_entity.pdbx_description
1 polymer ?
#
loop_
_entity_poly.entity_id
_entity_poly.type
_entity_poly.pdbx_seq_one_letter_code
_entity_poly.pdbx_strand_id
1 'polypeptide(L)'
;MHLDSSILGIIRGRSPAECAVATDEGVMVVPAHAEMAGLPIALASAPNNGLFTLRAAVAQLVPGGNVGAALYDTVVCDLPPARSPILATALVAATRCLAPVQPEDLVMQALADLTTSVRYAQQVNPLLPDVSVLRNRYAPRSAVDEVYDDMLRTRYGGQLLHTIIPVRASIRESSGFRQSVFRYTGGDAPEVRRLFRQLAEEMLALA
;
A
#
# COMPACT_ATOMS: atom_id res chain seq x y z
N MET A 1 -16.55 -12.23 -11.14
CA MET A 1 -16.45 -11.98 -9.69
C MET A 1 -17.66 -11.15 -9.29
N HIS A 2 -18.33 -11.49 -8.19
CA HIS A 2 -19.52 -10.75 -7.76
C HIS A 2 -19.11 -9.45 -7.07
N LEU A 3 -19.83 -8.35 -7.30
CA LEU A 3 -19.51 -7.04 -6.69
C LEU A 3 -19.48 -7.11 -5.16
N ASP A 4 -20.41 -7.85 -4.57
CA ASP A 4 -20.50 -8.04 -3.11
C ASP A 4 -19.29 -8.79 -2.52
N SER A 5 -18.53 -9.53 -3.35
CA SER A 5 -17.31 -10.25 -2.96
C SER A 5 -16.05 -9.45 -3.29
N SER A 6 -16.12 -8.12 -3.15
CA SER A 6 -15.02 -7.19 -3.44
C SER A 6 -14.94 -6.09 -2.38
N ILE A 7 -13.94 -5.21 -2.50
CA ILE A 7 -13.84 -4.01 -1.64
C ILE A 7 -15.11 -3.14 -1.66
N LEU A 8 -15.88 -3.14 -2.75
CA LEU A 8 -17.16 -2.42 -2.80
C LEU A 8 -18.23 -3.05 -1.89
N GLY A 9 -18.22 -4.38 -1.74
CA GLY A 9 -19.08 -5.08 -0.80
C GLY A 9 -18.81 -4.61 0.64
N ILE A 10 -17.54 -4.50 1.01
CA ILE A 10 -17.11 -3.98 2.32
C ILE A 10 -17.60 -2.55 2.53
N ILE A 11 -17.44 -1.69 1.52
CA ILE A 11 -17.88 -0.28 1.58
C ILE A 11 -19.42 -0.19 1.69
N ARG A 12 -20.15 -1.19 1.20
CA ARG A 12 -21.61 -1.34 1.35
C ARG A 12 -22.02 -2.07 2.63
N GLY A 13 -21.07 -2.39 3.53
CA GLY A 13 -21.34 -2.98 4.85
C GLY A 13 -21.24 -4.50 4.94
N ARG A 14 -20.75 -5.20 3.91
CA ARG A 14 -20.40 -6.62 4.03
C ARG A 14 -19.22 -6.82 4.97
N SER A 15 -19.17 -7.98 5.62
CA SER A 15 -17.99 -8.32 6.42
C SER A 15 -16.78 -8.54 5.51
N PRO A 16 -15.60 -7.97 5.81
CA PRO A 16 -14.40 -8.19 5.04
C PRO A 16 -14.00 -9.66 4.92
N ALA A 17 -14.31 -10.49 5.92
CA ALA A 17 -14.04 -11.92 5.90
C ALA A 17 -14.83 -12.66 4.80
N GLU A 18 -16.05 -12.21 4.49
CA GLU A 18 -16.88 -12.77 3.42
C GLU A 18 -16.39 -12.35 2.02
N CYS A 19 -15.67 -11.24 1.93
CA CYS A 19 -15.10 -10.72 0.68
C CYS A 19 -13.68 -11.23 0.40
N ALA A 20 -13.04 -11.89 1.38
CA ALA A 20 -11.66 -12.36 1.27
C ALA A 20 -11.58 -13.70 0.53
N VAL A 21 -10.65 -13.80 -0.41
CA VAL A 21 -10.39 -15.01 -1.21
C VAL A 21 -9.00 -15.54 -0.91
N ALA A 22 -8.88 -16.85 -0.67
CA ALA A 22 -7.60 -17.50 -0.44
C ALA A 22 -6.78 -17.60 -1.72
N THR A 23 -5.47 -17.43 -1.57
CA THR A 23 -4.48 -17.70 -2.61
C THR A 23 -3.68 -18.95 -2.28
N ASP A 24 -3.03 -19.54 -3.29
CA ASP A 24 -2.12 -20.67 -3.12
C ASP A 24 -0.88 -20.35 -2.27
N GLU A 25 -0.62 -19.07 -2.00
CA GLU A 25 0.56 -18.58 -1.25
C GLU A 25 0.24 -18.26 0.21
N GLY A 26 -0.93 -18.68 0.70
CA GLY A 26 -1.32 -18.51 2.10
C GLY A 26 -1.69 -17.07 2.48
N VAL A 27 -1.84 -16.17 1.50
CA VAL A 27 -2.37 -14.82 1.71
C VAL A 27 -3.83 -14.74 1.26
N MET A 28 -4.61 -13.93 1.97
CA MET A 28 -6.00 -13.66 1.62
C MET A 28 -6.09 -12.33 0.89
N VAL A 29 -6.88 -12.27 -0.17
CA VAL A 29 -7.04 -11.08 -1.01
C VAL A 29 -8.49 -10.66 -1.03
N VAL A 30 -8.76 -9.40 -0.70
CA VAL A 30 -10.02 -8.75 -1.04
C VAL A 30 -9.85 -8.11 -2.42
N PRO A 31 -10.54 -8.61 -3.45
CA PRO A 31 -10.31 -8.14 -4.81
C PRO A 31 -10.93 -6.78 -5.08
N ALA A 32 -10.35 -6.06 -6.03
CA ALA A 32 -10.97 -4.89 -6.65
C ALA A 32 -12.10 -5.30 -7.61
N HIS A 33 -12.95 -4.35 -7.97
CA HIS A 33 -14.03 -4.56 -8.95
C HIS A 33 -14.07 -3.41 -9.96
N ALA A 34 -14.50 -3.67 -11.20
CA ALA A 34 -14.52 -2.65 -12.25
C ALA A 34 -15.40 -1.43 -11.89
N GLU A 35 -16.47 -1.65 -11.12
CA GLU A 35 -17.37 -0.59 -10.63
C GLU A 35 -16.72 0.36 -9.61
N MET A 36 -15.46 0.13 -9.20
CA MET A 36 -14.72 1.07 -8.37
C MET A 36 -14.53 2.44 -9.04
N ALA A 37 -14.74 2.55 -10.36
CA ALA A 37 -14.81 3.83 -11.04
C ALA A 37 -15.87 4.78 -10.44
N GLY A 38 -16.97 4.26 -9.90
CA GLY A 38 -18.01 5.03 -9.21
C GLY A 38 -17.75 5.30 -7.73
N LEU A 39 -16.68 4.74 -7.18
CA LEU A 39 -16.40 4.79 -5.74
C LEU A 39 -16.25 6.22 -5.17
N PRO A 40 -15.59 7.19 -5.86
CA PRO A 40 -15.51 8.55 -5.35
C PRO A 40 -16.88 9.18 -5.08
N ILE A 41 -17.86 8.95 -5.96
CA ILE A 41 -19.23 9.47 -5.83
C ILE A 41 -19.96 8.78 -4.67
N ALA A 42 -19.80 7.46 -4.55
CA ALA A 42 -20.39 6.69 -3.46
C ALA A 42 -19.85 7.13 -2.09
N LEU A 43 -18.54 7.35 -1.97
CA LEU A 43 -17.91 7.83 -0.75
C LEU A 43 -18.38 9.25 -0.40
N ALA A 44 -18.43 10.16 -1.38
CA ALA A 44 -18.90 11.53 -1.16
C ALA A 44 -20.35 11.62 -0.67
N SER A 45 -21.17 10.62 -1.02
CA SER A 45 -22.58 10.53 -0.59
C SER A 45 -22.76 9.81 0.75
N ALA A 46 -21.70 9.17 1.27
CA ALA A 46 -21.74 8.45 2.53
C ALA A 46 -21.52 9.42 3.73
N PRO A 47 -22.00 9.06 4.94
CA PRO A 47 -21.70 9.83 6.15
C PRO A 47 -20.20 10.06 6.32
N ASN A 48 -19.81 11.28 6.69
CA ASN A 48 -18.41 11.72 6.80
C ASN A 48 -17.58 11.44 5.53
N ASN A 49 -18.20 11.49 4.34
CA ASN A 49 -17.56 11.16 3.06
C ASN A 49 -16.94 9.74 3.04
N GLY A 50 -17.50 8.82 3.83
CA GLY A 50 -16.98 7.46 3.98
C GLY A 50 -15.63 7.35 4.69
N LEU A 51 -15.15 8.41 5.34
CA LEU A 51 -13.81 8.52 5.92
C LEU A 51 -13.42 7.37 6.86
N PHE A 52 -14.39 6.85 7.62
CA PHE A 52 -14.17 5.80 8.61
C PHE A 52 -14.47 4.38 8.11
N THR A 53 -14.88 4.23 6.85
CA THR A 53 -15.35 2.95 6.29
C THR A 53 -14.25 1.88 6.33
N LEU A 54 -13.05 2.18 5.82
CA LEU A 54 -11.94 1.24 5.86
C LEU A 54 -11.45 0.97 7.29
N ARG A 55 -11.51 1.95 8.19
CA ARG A 55 -11.11 1.75 9.60
C ARG A 55 -12.04 0.75 10.28
N ALA A 56 -13.35 0.88 10.08
CA ALA A 56 -14.34 -0.06 10.63
C ALA A 56 -14.21 -1.46 10.01
N ALA A 57 -13.84 -1.54 8.73
CA ALA A 57 -13.57 -2.81 8.06
C ALA A 57 -12.30 -3.49 8.59
N VAL A 58 -11.17 -2.78 8.63
CA VAL A 58 -9.89 -3.32 9.13
C VAL A 58 -10.00 -3.75 10.58
N ALA A 59 -10.74 -3.02 11.42
CA ALA A 59 -10.98 -3.39 12.81
C ALA A 59 -11.67 -4.76 12.97
N GLN A 60 -12.43 -5.24 11.98
CA GLN A 60 -13.03 -6.59 12.02
C GLN A 60 -12.04 -7.71 11.65
N LEU A 61 -10.88 -7.35 11.11
CA LEU A 61 -9.88 -8.30 10.58
C LEU A 61 -8.71 -8.54 11.54
N VAL A 62 -8.37 -7.55 12.36
CA VAL A 62 -7.14 -7.53 13.17
C VAL A 62 -7.43 -7.73 14.66
N PRO A 63 -6.46 -8.22 15.46
CA PRO A 63 -6.61 -8.36 16.91
C PRO A 63 -6.97 -7.04 17.60
N GLY A 64 -7.88 -7.08 18.57
CA GLY A 64 -8.28 -5.91 19.37
C GLY A 64 -9.45 -5.10 18.83
N GLY A 65 -10.05 -5.49 17.69
CA GLY A 65 -11.35 -4.98 17.26
C GLY A 65 -12.52 -5.58 18.04
N ASN A 66 -13.62 -4.84 18.15
CA ASN A 66 -14.81 -5.21 18.93
C ASN A 66 -15.62 -6.42 18.38
N VAL A 67 -15.04 -7.28 17.54
CA VAL A 67 -15.73 -8.38 16.86
C VAL A 67 -14.81 -9.61 16.76
N GLY A 68 -15.05 -10.63 17.60
CA GLY A 68 -14.54 -12.00 17.40
C GLY A 68 -13.03 -12.21 17.34
N ALA A 69 -12.61 -13.46 17.13
CA ALA A 69 -11.19 -13.84 17.04
C ALA A 69 -10.48 -13.13 15.87
N ALA A 70 -9.27 -12.63 16.11
CA ALA A 70 -8.45 -12.01 15.09
C ALA A 70 -8.21 -12.96 13.91
N LEU A 71 -8.33 -12.45 12.68
CA LEU A 71 -8.14 -13.25 11.47
C LEU A 71 -6.78 -13.01 10.81
N TYR A 72 -6.17 -11.84 10.99
CA TYR A 72 -4.93 -11.45 10.31
C TYR A 72 -4.00 -10.61 11.18
N ASP A 73 -2.70 -10.90 11.10
CA ASP A 73 -1.65 -10.11 11.75
C ASP A 73 -1.36 -8.79 11.02
N THR A 74 -1.61 -8.74 9.70
CA THR A 74 -1.30 -7.58 8.86
C THR A 74 -2.31 -7.46 7.73
N VAL A 75 -2.71 -6.22 7.44
CA VAL A 75 -3.55 -5.86 6.28
C VAL A 75 -2.77 -4.87 5.41
N VAL A 76 -2.63 -5.19 4.12
CA VAL A 76 -1.99 -4.31 3.13
C VAL A 76 -3.08 -3.74 2.21
N CYS A 77 -3.15 -2.42 2.13
CA CYS A 77 -4.06 -1.72 1.23
C CYS A 77 -3.29 -1.22 0.01
N ASP A 78 -3.48 -1.86 -1.14
CA ASP A 78 -2.99 -1.36 -2.44
C ASP A 78 -3.97 -0.32 -2.99
N LEU A 79 -3.52 0.91 -3.16
CA LEU A 79 -4.37 2.06 -3.49
C LEU A 79 -4.10 2.55 -4.92
N PRO A 80 -5.13 2.98 -5.65
CA PRO A 80 -4.95 3.54 -6.97
C PRO A 80 -4.10 4.83 -6.93
N PRO A 81 -3.33 5.12 -7.99
CA PRO A 81 -2.46 6.29 -8.05
C PRO A 81 -3.30 7.57 -8.22
N ALA A 82 -3.75 8.20 -7.12
CA ALA A 82 -4.41 9.52 -7.14
C ALA A 82 -4.66 10.09 -5.74
N ARG A 83 -4.93 11.40 -5.67
CA ARG A 83 -5.68 12.05 -4.58
C ARG A 83 -7.16 11.63 -4.64
N SER A 84 -7.42 10.34 -4.52
CA SER A 84 -8.77 9.78 -4.52
C SER A 84 -9.37 9.85 -3.11
N PRO A 85 -10.70 10.00 -2.94
CA PRO A 85 -11.35 9.89 -1.64
C PRO A 85 -11.00 8.60 -0.89
N ILE A 86 -10.74 7.50 -1.61
CA ILE A 86 -10.33 6.23 -0.99
C ILE A 86 -8.99 6.36 -0.24
N LEU A 87 -8.06 7.21 -0.71
CA LEU A 87 -6.79 7.46 -0.05
C LEU A 87 -7.01 8.03 1.35
N ALA A 88 -7.92 9.00 1.50
CA ALA A 88 -8.22 9.57 2.81
C ALA A 88 -8.78 8.52 3.77
N THR A 89 -9.71 7.67 3.28
CA THR A 89 -10.26 6.58 4.11
C THR A 89 -9.20 5.56 4.52
N ALA A 90 -8.23 5.28 3.63
CA ALA A 90 -7.16 4.34 3.88
C ALA A 90 -6.15 4.90 4.88
N LEU A 91 -5.75 6.17 4.76
CA LEU A 91 -4.85 6.82 5.71
C LEU A 91 -5.47 6.93 7.11
N VAL A 92 -6.78 7.14 7.22
CA VAL A 92 -7.49 7.12 8.52
C VAL A 92 -7.54 5.73 9.15
N ALA A 93 -7.48 4.67 8.33
CA ALA A 93 -7.43 3.28 8.79
C ALA A 93 -6.00 2.77 9.03
N ALA A 94 -5.00 3.39 8.41
CA ALA A 94 -3.64 2.88 8.36
C ALA A 94 -2.87 3.07 9.67
N THR A 95 -1.99 2.12 9.96
CA THR A 95 -0.95 2.24 10.99
C THR A 95 0.37 2.71 10.41
N ARG A 96 0.61 2.49 9.12
CA ARG A 96 1.81 2.90 8.37
C ARG A 96 1.44 3.26 6.94
N CYS A 97 2.19 4.15 6.31
CA CYS A 97 2.04 4.51 4.91
C CYS A 97 3.39 4.31 4.19
N LEU A 98 3.42 3.46 3.17
CA LEU A 98 4.60 3.18 2.35
C LEU A 98 4.43 3.79 0.96
N ALA A 99 5.40 4.59 0.53
CA ALA A 99 5.45 5.18 -0.80
C ALA A 99 6.61 4.59 -1.61
N PRO A 100 6.35 3.63 -2.51
CA PRO A 100 7.36 3.17 -3.47
C PRO A 100 7.56 4.22 -4.57
N VAL A 101 8.78 4.72 -4.72
CA VAL A 101 9.12 5.82 -5.63
C VAL A 101 10.34 5.50 -6.48
N GLN A 102 10.29 5.96 -7.72
CA GLN A 102 11.46 6.07 -8.60
C GLN A 102 11.90 7.55 -8.58
N PRO A 103 13.17 7.90 -8.28
CA PRO A 103 13.59 9.30 -8.14
C PRO A 103 13.53 10.06 -9.47
N GLU A 104 12.41 10.72 -9.74
CA GLU A 104 12.14 11.52 -10.95
C GLU A 104 11.25 12.71 -10.57
N ASP A 105 11.25 13.78 -11.37
CA ASP A 105 10.53 15.04 -11.08
C ASP A 105 9.05 14.84 -10.70
N LEU A 106 8.29 14.13 -11.53
CA LEU A 106 6.85 13.92 -11.31
C LEU A 106 6.59 13.13 -10.01
N VAL A 107 7.51 12.22 -9.67
CA VAL A 107 7.41 11.40 -8.48
C VAL A 107 7.67 12.21 -7.22
N MET A 108 8.59 13.17 -7.28
CA MET A 108 8.83 14.10 -6.16
C MET A 108 7.60 14.96 -5.85
N GLN A 109 6.89 15.42 -6.88
CA GLN A 109 5.63 16.16 -6.70
C GLN A 109 4.54 15.26 -6.11
N ALA A 110 4.35 14.06 -6.65
CA ALA A 110 3.36 13.10 -6.14
C ALA A 110 3.63 12.72 -4.67
N LEU A 111 4.89 12.56 -4.28
CA LEU A 111 5.29 12.27 -2.90
C LEU A 111 5.00 13.46 -1.96
N ALA A 112 5.19 14.70 -2.43
CA ALA A 112 4.83 15.89 -1.66
C ALA A 112 3.31 16.00 -1.44
N ASP A 113 2.52 15.64 -2.46
CA ASP A 113 1.06 15.58 -2.36
C ASP A 113 0.61 14.51 -1.35
N LEU A 114 1.20 13.32 -1.40
CA LEU A 114 0.95 12.24 -0.44
C LEU A 114 1.31 12.66 0.99
N THR A 115 2.48 13.28 1.19
CA THR A 115 2.91 13.80 2.49
C THR A 115 1.89 14.81 3.05
N THR A 116 1.32 15.64 2.18
CA THR A 116 0.27 16.57 2.56
C THR A 116 -1.03 15.84 2.94
N SER A 117 -1.43 14.81 2.19
CA SER A 117 -2.57 13.96 2.56
C SER A 117 -2.37 13.22 3.88
N VAL A 118 -1.16 12.72 4.17
CA VAL A 118 -0.81 12.11 5.46
C VAL A 118 -0.98 13.11 6.60
N ARG A 119 -0.47 14.35 6.45
CA ARG A 119 -0.66 15.41 7.44
C ARG A 119 -2.12 15.75 7.72
N TYR A 120 -2.97 15.77 6.69
CA TYR A 120 -4.41 15.94 6.90
C TYR A 120 -5.03 14.75 7.61
N ALA A 121 -4.64 13.53 7.25
CA ALA A 121 -5.13 12.33 7.92
C ALA A 121 -4.71 12.28 9.39
N GLN A 122 -3.52 12.77 9.75
CA GLN A 122 -3.03 12.85 11.14
C GLN A 122 -3.92 13.71 12.05
N GLN A 123 -4.72 14.64 11.51
CA GLN A 123 -5.71 15.38 12.30
C GLN A 123 -6.86 14.49 12.80
N VAL A 124 -7.09 13.36 12.12
CA VAL A 124 -8.16 12.39 12.42
C VAL A 124 -7.60 11.07 12.97
N ASN A 125 -6.38 10.69 12.54
CA ASN A 125 -5.63 9.53 12.99
C ASN A 125 -4.25 9.98 13.52
N PRO A 126 -4.16 10.53 14.75
CA PRO A 126 -2.92 11.09 15.29
C PRO A 126 -1.78 10.09 15.49
N LEU A 127 -2.07 8.78 15.44
CA LEU A 127 -1.09 7.71 15.57
C LEU A 127 -0.44 7.33 14.24
N LEU A 128 -0.90 7.87 13.11
CA LEU A 128 -0.30 7.65 11.80
C LEU A 128 1.07 8.35 11.73
N PRO A 129 2.20 7.62 11.61
CA PRO A 129 3.49 8.26 11.44
C PRO A 129 3.62 8.88 10.05
N ASP A 130 4.70 9.62 9.84
CA ASP A 130 5.06 10.12 8.52
C ASP A 130 5.25 8.97 7.51
N VAL A 131 5.14 9.32 6.22
CA VAL A 131 5.29 8.36 5.13
C VAL A 131 6.68 7.72 5.16
N SER A 132 6.74 6.40 5.00
CA SER A 132 7.98 5.68 4.74
C SER A 132 8.21 5.62 3.24
N VAL A 133 9.41 5.97 2.78
CA VAL A 133 9.73 6.13 1.36
C VAL A 133 10.65 5.01 0.91
N LEU A 134 10.19 4.19 -0.03
CA LEU A 134 10.96 3.11 -0.62
C LEU A 134 11.49 3.53 -1.99
N ARG A 135 12.81 3.51 -2.16
CA ARG A 135 13.43 3.61 -3.50
C ARG A 135 13.14 2.32 -4.26
N ASN A 136 12.18 2.38 -5.17
CA ASN A 136 11.67 1.26 -5.96
C ASN A 136 12.08 1.40 -7.42
N ARG A 137 12.27 0.27 -8.11
CA ARG A 137 12.80 0.21 -9.47
C ARG A 137 14.06 1.07 -9.64
N TYR A 138 14.90 1.11 -8.60
CA TYR A 138 16.05 1.99 -8.54
C TYR A 138 17.12 1.55 -9.54
N ALA A 139 17.49 2.46 -10.46
CA ALA A 139 18.53 2.24 -11.45
C ALA A 139 19.06 3.60 -11.97
N PRO A 140 19.82 4.34 -11.14
CA PRO A 140 20.45 5.60 -11.59
C PRO A 140 21.44 5.30 -12.71
N ARG A 141 21.34 6.05 -13.82
CA ARG A 141 22.17 5.88 -15.03
C ARG A 141 22.71 7.20 -15.56
N SER A 142 22.27 8.32 -15.00
CA SER A 142 22.66 9.66 -15.40
C SER A 142 22.91 10.56 -14.19
N ALA A 143 23.67 11.63 -14.38
CA ALA A 143 23.86 12.67 -13.35
C ALA A 143 22.52 13.29 -12.89
N VAL A 144 21.49 13.29 -13.76
CA VAL A 144 20.16 13.78 -13.42
C VAL A 144 19.47 12.85 -12.41
N ASP A 145 19.63 11.53 -12.56
CA ASP A 145 19.07 10.56 -11.61
C ASP A 145 19.70 10.72 -10.22
N GLU A 146 21.01 11.00 -10.18
CA GLU A 146 21.73 11.28 -8.92
C GLU A 146 21.22 12.54 -8.24
N VAL A 147 20.97 13.61 -9.01
CA VAL A 147 20.36 14.84 -8.49
C VAL A 147 19.00 14.56 -7.83
N TYR A 148 18.13 13.78 -8.48
CA TYR A 148 16.83 13.44 -7.89
C TYR A 148 16.93 12.56 -6.64
N ASP A 149 17.85 11.60 -6.64
CA ASP A 149 18.09 10.74 -5.47
C ASP A 149 18.66 11.55 -4.29
N ASP A 150 19.51 12.56 -4.55
CA ASP A 150 20.01 13.47 -3.53
C ASP A 150 18.93 14.44 -3.01
N MET A 151 18.04 14.91 -3.87
CA MET A 151 16.86 15.67 -3.45
C MET A 151 15.95 14.82 -2.55
N LEU A 152 15.75 13.54 -2.91
CA LEU A 152 14.98 12.58 -2.12
C LEU A 152 15.63 12.37 -0.74
N ARG A 153 16.95 12.16 -0.68
CA ARG A 153 17.71 12.05 0.58
C ARG A 153 17.63 13.31 1.43
N THR A 154 17.79 14.47 0.81
CA THR A 154 17.77 15.77 1.52
C THR A 154 16.39 16.03 2.12
N ARG A 155 15.32 15.70 1.41
CA ARG A 155 13.94 16.00 1.83
C ARG A 155 13.32 14.94 2.74
N TYR A 156 13.65 13.68 2.53
CA TYR A 156 13.00 12.53 3.18
C TYR A 156 13.99 11.64 3.95
N GLY A 157 15.20 12.10 4.27
CA GLY A 157 16.27 11.27 4.83
C GLY A 157 15.86 10.34 5.98
N GLY A 158 15.13 10.84 6.99
CA GLY A 158 14.64 10.03 8.11
C GLY A 158 13.42 9.16 7.80
N GLN A 159 12.78 9.38 6.66
CA GLN A 159 11.64 8.63 6.14
C GLN A 159 12.06 7.58 5.11
N LEU A 160 13.30 7.65 4.60
CA LEU A 160 13.81 6.70 3.62
C LEU A 160 14.10 5.36 4.26
N LEU A 161 13.56 4.31 3.64
CA LEU A 161 13.95 2.95 3.97
C LEU A 161 15.40 2.69 3.52
N HIS A 162 16.09 1.90 4.33
CA HIS A 162 17.39 1.32 4.02
C HIS A 162 17.29 0.33 2.87
N THR A 163 16.21 -0.45 2.81
CA THR A 163 15.96 -1.35 1.69
C THR A 163 15.72 -0.56 0.40
N ILE A 164 16.36 -1.01 -0.68
CA ILE A 164 16.20 -0.48 -2.04
C ILE A 164 15.79 -1.65 -2.94
N ILE A 165 14.74 -1.46 -3.75
CA ILE A 165 14.35 -2.43 -4.75
C ILE A 165 14.89 -1.97 -6.11
N PRO A 166 15.93 -2.63 -6.67
CA PRO A 166 16.48 -2.25 -7.96
C PRO A 166 15.64 -2.80 -9.11
N VAL A 167 15.91 -2.34 -10.33
CA VAL A 167 15.36 -2.98 -11.52
C VAL A 167 15.93 -4.40 -11.64
N ARG A 168 15.04 -5.40 -11.65
CA ARG A 168 15.38 -6.83 -11.74
C ARG A 168 14.45 -7.56 -12.71
N ALA A 169 14.99 -8.56 -13.41
CA ALA A 169 14.26 -9.33 -14.41
C ALA A 169 13.15 -10.15 -13.75
N SER A 170 13.47 -10.83 -12.64
CA SER A 170 12.51 -11.65 -11.89
C SER A 170 11.29 -10.88 -11.38
N ILE A 171 11.40 -9.59 -11.06
CA ILE A 171 10.23 -8.78 -10.64
C ILE A 171 9.26 -8.63 -11.82
N ARG A 172 9.78 -8.30 -13.01
CA ARG A 172 8.97 -8.14 -14.22
C ARG A 172 8.40 -9.47 -14.71
N GLU A 173 9.23 -10.51 -14.70
CA GLU A 173 8.87 -11.84 -15.21
C GLU A 173 7.84 -12.53 -14.32
N SER A 174 8.03 -12.51 -12.99
CA SER A 174 7.05 -13.08 -12.04
C SER A 174 5.65 -12.50 -12.24
N SER A 175 5.54 -11.17 -12.41
CA SER A 175 4.30 -10.49 -12.77
C SER A 175 3.70 -10.99 -14.09
N GLY A 176 4.52 -11.12 -15.14
CA GLY A 176 4.10 -11.69 -16.43
C GLY A 176 3.59 -13.14 -16.34
N PHE A 177 4.20 -13.94 -15.45
CA PHE A 177 3.76 -15.30 -15.14
C PHE A 177 2.64 -15.37 -14.08
N ARG A 178 2.12 -14.23 -13.62
CA ARG A 178 1.05 -14.14 -12.61
C ARG A 178 1.35 -14.93 -11.33
N GLN A 179 2.59 -14.86 -10.87
CA GLN A 179 3.04 -15.45 -9.62
C GLN A 179 3.83 -14.43 -8.81
N SER A 180 3.91 -14.60 -7.49
CA SER A 180 4.77 -13.75 -6.70
C SER A 180 6.26 -13.97 -7.03
N VAL A 181 7.09 -13.01 -6.60
CA VAL A 181 8.55 -13.16 -6.59
C VAL A 181 9.03 -14.32 -5.69
N PHE A 182 8.19 -14.77 -4.75
CA PHE A 182 8.52 -15.88 -3.85
C PHE A 182 8.39 -17.23 -4.54
N ARG A 183 7.42 -17.38 -5.45
CA ARG A 183 7.23 -18.59 -6.25
C ARG A 183 8.10 -18.64 -7.50
N TYR A 184 8.46 -17.49 -8.05
CA TYR A 184 9.22 -17.40 -9.29
C TYR A 184 10.65 -17.98 -9.17
N THR A 185 11.07 -18.74 -10.18
CA THR A 185 12.37 -19.43 -10.22
C THR A 185 13.31 -18.89 -11.31
N GLY A 186 13.33 -17.58 -11.50
CA GLY A 186 14.29 -16.90 -12.40
C GLY A 186 15.69 -16.77 -11.81
N GLY A 187 16.65 -16.36 -12.64
CA GLY A 187 18.07 -16.29 -12.27
C GLY A 187 18.37 -15.36 -11.10
N ASP A 188 17.82 -14.15 -11.10
CA ASP A 188 17.96 -13.17 -10.01
C ASP A 188 16.87 -13.30 -8.91
N ALA A 189 16.01 -14.32 -8.98
CA ALA A 189 14.89 -14.49 -8.04
C ALA A 189 15.32 -14.65 -6.56
N PRO A 190 16.42 -15.37 -6.23
CA PRO A 190 16.89 -15.45 -4.84
C PRO A 190 17.27 -14.08 -4.24
N GLU A 191 17.90 -13.21 -5.02
CA GLU A 191 18.24 -11.84 -4.60
C GLU A 191 16.96 -11.02 -4.39
N VAL A 192 16.03 -11.08 -5.35
CA VAL A 192 14.75 -10.36 -5.25
C VAL A 192 13.97 -10.81 -4.01
N ARG A 193 13.85 -12.11 -3.74
CA ARG A 193 13.18 -12.61 -2.52
C ARG A 193 13.82 -12.09 -1.25
N ARG A 194 15.16 -12.02 -1.21
CA ARG A 194 15.89 -11.48 -0.05
C ARG A 194 15.56 -10.01 0.15
N LEU A 195 15.51 -9.21 -0.92
CA LEU A 195 15.16 -7.78 -0.83
C LEU A 195 13.72 -7.55 -0.35
N PHE A 196 12.75 -8.33 -0.86
CA PHE A 196 11.36 -8.23 -0.37
C PHE A 196 11.21 -8.68 1.08
N ARG A 197 11.99 -9.67 1.53
CA ARG A 197 12.04 -10.06 2.95
C ARG A 197 12.64 -8.96 3.82
N GLN A 198 13.73 -8.34 3.38
CA GLN A 198 14.35 -7.20 4.08
C GLN A 198 13.38 -6.02 4.20
N LEU A 199 12.64 -5.72 3.12
CA LEU A 199 11.58 -4.70 3.16
C LEU A 199 10.51 -5.04 4.20
N ALA A 200 10.04 -6.28 4.24
CA ALA A 200 9.03 -6.70 5.21
C ALA A 200 9.55 -6.61 6.65
N GLU A 201 10.76 -7.09 6.91
CA GLU A 201 11.41 -7.01 8.23
C GLU A 201 11.60 -5.56 8.68
N GLU A 202 12.06 -4.68 7.78
CA GLU A 202 12.23 -3.26 8.05
C GLU A 202 10.89 -2.59 8.39
N MET A 203 9.83 -2.87 7.61
CA MET A 203 8.49 -2.35 7.88
C MET A 203 7.92 -2.82 9.21
N LEU A 204 8.19 -4.07 9.61
CA LEU A 204 7.77 -4.61 10.90
C LEU A 204 8.59 -4.04 12.07
N ALA A 205 9.87 -3.72 11.85
CA ALA A 205 10.73 -3.10 12.86
C ALA A 205 10.37 -1.64 13.14
N LEU A 206 9.68 -0.98 12.20
CA LEU A 206 9.12 0.35 12.40
C LEU A 206 7.89 0.36 13.32
N ALA A 207 7.37 -0.80 13.77
CA ALA A 207 6.12 -0.96 14.52
C ALA A 207 6.16 -0.37 15.94
#